data_AF-A0AAJ4WBK6-F1
#
_entry.id   AF-A0AAJ4WBK6-F1
#
_cell.length_a   1.000
_cell.length_b   1.000
_cell.length_c   1.000
_cell.angle_alpha   90.00
_cell.angle_beta   90.00
_cell.angle_gamma   90.00
#
_symmetry.space_group_name_H-M   'P 1'
#
loop_
_entity.id
_entity.type
_entity.pdbx_description
1 polymer ?
#
loop_
_entity_poly.entity_id
_entity_poly.type
_entity_poly.pdbx_seq_one_letter_code
_entity_poly.pdbx_strand_id
1 'polypeptide(L)'
;MKYKFLSVLSLFISFSACSYNVIERYELKGKIKSYDITMVLAVDGSSVTGSYIYNKNNKNISLKGSYSDGVLNLSESYNGQITGKIDAVSSGGHSFDGEWIGSRKYKFNVERSSKKIDEIVSHYNISTSNDLNNAISIDFVFLDNTRQTLNINIIDDDFQVVIEDVNFDGYPDVRISDNKGAANESYFYYLYNKKSNKYEKSDILSSYVVNPTVLYVDRAVTGFSRDGCCNYIVSILKNNKLQKASYDYQRGKGKLEIININGKVVKTIGIDRKVFEADFLEITNSKL
;
A
#
# COMPACT_ATOMS: atom_id res chain seq x y z
N MET A 1 6.21 20.96 -67.70
CA MET A 1 6.56 19.83 -66.81
C MET A 1 6.08 20.20 -65.40
N LYS A 2 4.94 19.66 -64.94
CA LYS A 2 4.32 20.00 -63.64
C LYS A 2 4.56 18.82 -62.68
N TYR A 3 5.35 19.03 -61.63
CA TYR A 3 5.51 18.06 -60.55
C TYR A 3 4.34 18.19 -59.58
N LYS A 4 3.52 17.14 -59.47
CA LYS A 4 2.57 16.97 -58.36
C LYS A 4 3.33 16.40 -57.17
N PHE A 5 3.54 17.20 -56.14
CA PHE A 5 3.98 16.73 -54.83
C PHE A 5 2.79 16.02 -54.16
N LEU A 6 2.92 14.72 -53.94
CA LEU A 6 2.00 13.96 -53.11
C LEU A 6 2.52 14.05 -51.67
N SER A 7 1.89 14.89 -50.84
CA SER A 7 2.12 14.91 -49.40
C SER A 7 1.43 13.69 -48.79
N VAL A 8 2.21 12.68 -48.43
CA VAL A 8 1.73 11.57 -47.59
C VAL A 8 1.62 12.10 -46.16
N LEU A 9 0.39 12.35 -45.72
CA LEU A 9 0.08 12.69 -44.34
C LEU A 9 0.25 11.41 -43.50
N SER A 10 1.40 11.29 -42.84
CA SER A 10 1.65 10.22 -41.86
C SER A 10 0.76 10.46 -40.64
N LEU A 11 -0.30 9.67 -40.54
CA LEU A 11 -1.12 9.55 -39.34
C LEU A 11 -0.25 8.89 -38.25
N PHE A 12 0.27 9.68 -37.31
CA PHE A 12 0.87 9.15 -36.09
C PHE A 12 -0.26 8.55 -35.24
N ILE A 13 -0.44 7.24 -35.32
CA ILE A 13 -1.21 6.48 -34.35
C ILE A 13 -0.35 6.42 -33.09
N SER A 14 -0.63 7.31 -32.14
CA SER A 14 -0.09 7.20 -30.79
C SER A 14 -0.73 5.98 -30.13
N PHE A 15 -0.01 4.86 -30.10
CA PHE A 15 -0.35 3.79 -29.18
C PHE A 15 -0.08 4.31 -27.76
N SER A 16 -1.14 4.51 -26.97
CA SER A 16 -0.99 4.70 -25.53
C SER A 16 -0.39 3.42 -24.98
N ALA A 17 0.89 3.46 -24.62
CA ALA A 17 1.52 2.35 -23.93
C ALA A 17 0.89 2.26 -22.53
N CYS A 18 0.46 1.05 -22.15
CA CYS A 18 0.07 0.70 -20.79
C CYS A 18 1.16 1.20 -19.82
N SER A 19 0.79 2.08 -18.89
CA SER A 19 1.70 2.64 -17.89
C SER A 19 1.54 1.91 -16.58
N TYR A 20 2.65 1.70 -15.87
CA TYR A 20 2.60 1.22 -14.50
C TYR A 20 3.66 1.88 -13.65
N ASN A 21 3.42 1.87 -12.34
CA ASN A 21 4.39 2.29 -11.34
C ASN A 21 4.51 1.22 -10.25
N VAL A 22 5.74 0.99 -9.79
CA VAL A 22 6.02 0.10 -8.67
C VAL A 22 6.35 0.93 -7.44
N ILE A 23 5.72 0.64 -6.31
CA ILE A 23 6.00 1.28 -5.03
C ILE A 23 6.37 0.20 -4.03
N GLU A 24 7.60 0.23 -3.53
CA GLU A 24 7.98 -0.58 -2.38
C GLU A 24 7.85 0.24 -1.10
N ARG A 25 7.14 -0.31 -0.10
CA ARG A 25 6.98 0.28 1.22
C ARG A 25 7.50 -0.68 2.28
N TYR A 26 8.23 -0.13 3.25
CA TYR A 26 8.73 -0.91 4.37
C TYR A 26 8.46 -0.21 5.68
N GLU A 27 8.03 -1.02 6.66
CA GLU A 27 7.81 -0.59 8.03
C GLU A 27 9.16 -0.51 8.76
N LEU A 28 9.37 0.56 9.51
CA LEU A 28 10.45 0.71 10.46
C LEU A 28 9.90 1.00 11.85
N LYS A 29 10.55 0.49 12.88
CA LYS A 29 10.23 0.75 14.28
C LYS A 29 11.43 1.28 15.00
N GLY A 30 11.20 2.20 15.93
CA GLY A 30 12.28 2.70 16.76
C GLY A 30 11.84 3.89 17.58
N LYS A 31 12.72 4.86 17.76
CA LYS A 31 12.52 5.96 18.69
C LYS A 31 12.99 7.31 18.15
N ILE A 32 12.25 8.35 18.54
CA ILE A 32 12.74 9.73 18.61
C ILE A 32 12.84 10.08 20.10
N LYS A 33 14.05 10.39 20.58
CA LYS A 33 14.35 10.55 22.00
C LYS A 33 13.97 9.29 22.80
N SER A 34 12.85 9.34 23.53
CA SER A 34 12.30 8.26 24.36
C SER A 34 10.93 7.81 23.90
N TYR A 35 10.42 8.35 22.80
CA TYR A 35 9.09 8.04 22.27
C TYR A 35 9.21 6.99 21.19
N ASP A 36 8.46 5.90 21.34
CA ASP A 36 8.36 4.87 20.32
C ASP A 36 7.59 5.39 19.11
N ILE A 37 8.17 5.14 17.94
CA ILE A 37 7.59 5.48 16.66
C ILE A 37 7.47 4.24 15.78
N THR A 38 6.43 4.26 14.94
CA THR A 38 6.30 3.38 13.79
C THR A 38 6.36 4.25 12.54
N MET A 39 7.28 3.96 11.65
CA MET A 39 7.55 4.71 10.42
C MET A 39 7.29 3.81 9.22
N VAL A 40 6.82 4.39 8.13
CA VAL A 40 6.64 3.70 6.84
C VAL A 40 7.26 4.59 5.79
N LEU A 41 8.20 4.04 5.04
CA LEU A 41 8.85 4.75 3.94
C LEU A 41 8.54 4.04 2.62
N ALA A 42 8.20 4.82 1.60
CA ALA A 42 8.13 4.43 0.21
C ALA A 42 9.34 5.04 -0.51
N VAL A 43 10.10 4.21 -1.23
CA VAL A 43 11.28 4.65 -1.98
C VAL A 43 11.08 4.45 -3.46
N ASP A 44 11.32 5.52 -4.21
CA ASP A 44 11.29 5.55 -5.66
C ASP A 44 12.58 6.20 -6.16
N GLY A 45 13.53 5.37 -6.61
CA GLY A 45 14.89 5.79 -6.88
C GLY A 45 15.54 6.42 -5.64
N SER A 46 15.94 7.70 -5.73
CA SER A 46 16.47 8.46 -4.60
C SER A 46 15.41 9.22 -3.82
N SER A 47 14.17 9.30 -4.32
CA SER A 47 13.06 10.00 -3.67
C SER A 47 12.46 9.12 -2.58
N VAL A 48 12.17 9.73 -1.42
CA VAL A 48 11.53 9.06 -0.30
C VAL A 48 10.29 9.83 0.11
N THR A 49 9.19 9.12 0.24
CA THR A 49 7.97 9.62 0.88
C THR A 49 7.58 8.68 2.00
N GLY A 50 6.76 9.13 2.92
CA GLY A 50 6.33 8.27 3.99
C GLY A 50 5.62 9.01 5.09
N SER A 51 5.53 8.33 6.22
CA SER A 51 5.01 8.91 7.43
C SER A 51 5.56 8.20 8.65
N TYR A 52 5.40 8.81 9.82
CA TYR A 52 5.56 8.10 11.06
C TYR A 52 4.50 8.51 12.07
N ILE A 53 4.25 7.61 13.03
CA ILE A 53 3.29 7.80 14.11
C ILE A 53 4.02 7.64 15.44
N TYR A 54 3.78 8.56 16.37
CA TYR A 54 4.08 8.34 17.78
C TYR A 54 3.06 7.36 18.37
N ASN A 55 3.51 6.18 18.80
CA ASN A 55 2.63 5.08 19.19
C ASN A 55 1.64 5.42 20.32
N LYS A 56 1.96 6.43 21.16
CA LYS A 56 1.06 6.88 22.24
C LYS A 56 -0.07 7.80 21.78
N ASN A 57 0.13 8.58 20.72
CA ASN A 57 -0.73 9.71 20.39
C ASN A 57 -1.40 9.55 19.02
N ASN A 58 -1.07 8.50 18.26
CA ASN A 58 -1.64 8.15 16.95
C ASN A 58 -1.66 9.29 15.92
N LYS A 59 -0.81 10.30 16.07
CA LYS A 59 -0.71 11.40 15.11
C LYS A 59 0.13 10.96 13.92
N ASN A 60 -0.47 10.99 12.74
CA ASN A 60 0.23 10.76 11.49
C ASN A 60 1.06 11.98 11.13
N ILE A 61 2.36 11.79 10.95
CA ILE A 61 3.31 12.84 10.59
C ILE A 61 3.88 12.50 9.22
N SER A 62 3.70 13.40 8.26
CA SER A 62 4.14 13.19 6.87
C SER A 62 5.65 13.41 6.72
N LEU A 63 6.28 12.57 5.90
CA LEU A 63 7.71 12.63 5.58
C LEU A 63 7.93 12.72 4.08
N LYS A 64 8.86 13.57 3.66
CA LYS A 64 9.36 13.64 2.28
C LYS A 64 10.85 13.95 2.26
N GLY A 65 11.60 13.35 1.36
CA GLY A 65 13.03 13.64 1.23
C GLY A 65 13.74 12.68 0.30
N SER A 66 14.95 12.28 0.66
CA SER A 66 15.80 11.44 -0.19
C SER A 66 16.58 10.38 0.58
N TYR A 67 16.94 9.32 -0.13
CA TYR A 67 17.85 8.27 0.32
C TYR A 67 18.87 7.96 -0.78
N SER A 68 20.14 8.20 -0.49
CA SER A 68 21.25 7.97 -1.43
C SER A 68 22.53 7.65 -0.66
N ASP A 69 23.30 6.69 -1.13
CA ASP A 69 24.60 6.32 -0.54
C ASP A 69 24.55 6.05 0.96
N GLY A 70 23.47 5.41 1.41
CA GLY A 70 23.25 5.09 2.82
C GLY A 70 22.79 6.29 3.67
N VAL A 71 22.62 7.48 3.12
CA VAL A 71 22.17 8.68 3.87
C VAL A 71 20.69 8.93 3.61
N LEU A 72 19.91 9.03 4.67
CA LEU A 72 18.49 9.34 4.69
C LEU A 72 18.28 10.77 5.20
N ASN A 73 17.72 11.64 4.35
CA ASN A 73 17.36 13.00 4.70
C ASN A 73 15.86 13.19 4.49
N LEU A 74 15.11 13.49 5.54
CA LEU A 74 13.66 13.67 5.47
C LEU A 74 13.24 15.00 6.08
N SER A 75 12.29 15.66 5.43
CA SER A 75 11.54 16.78 6.00
C SER A 75 10.25 16.25 6.61
N GLU A 76 10.01 16.64 7.85
CA GLU A 76 8.79 16.36 8.59
C GLU A 76 7.76 17.45 8.35
N SER A 77 6.51 17.06 8.10
CA SER A 77 5.39 17.99 8.06
C SER A 77 4.16 17.47 8.78
N TYR A 78 3.46 18.38 9.45
CA TYR A 78 2.18 18.14 10.09
C TYR A 78 1.20 19.22 9.66
N ASN A 79 0.00 18.84 9.20
CA ASN A 79 -0.98 19.75 8.61
C ASN A 79 -0.40 20.68 7.52
N GLY A 80 0.50 20.14 6.69
CA GLY A 80 1.15 20.87 5.59
C GLY A 80 2.27 21.83 6.00
N GLN A 81 2.57 21.97 7.30
CA GLN A 81 3.65 22.81 7.80
C GLN A 81 4.88 21.97 8.14
N ILE A 82 6.06 22.44 7.75
CA ILE A 82 7.32 21.77 8.10
C ILE A 82 7.59 21.97 9.59
N THR A 83 7.76 20.87 10.33
CA THR A 83 7.94 20.86 11.79
C THR A 83 9.30 20.36 12.23
N GLY A 84 10.06 19.71 11.34
CA GLY A 84 11.39 19.20 11.64
C GLY A 84 12.05 18.52 10.44
N LYS A 85 13.22 17.94 10.68
CA LYS A 85 13.97 17.13 9.72
C LYS A 85 14.54 15.89 10.40
N ILE A 86 14.81 14.85 9.63
CA ILE A 86 15.54 13.66 10.07
C ILE A 86 16.76 13.52 9.17
N ASP A 87 17.94 13.53 9.78
CA ASP A 87 19.20 13.25 9.12
C ASP A 87 19.74 11.96 9.74
N ALA A 88 19.83 10.88 8.96
CA ALA A 88 20.21 9.57 9.44
C ALA A 88 21.07 8.80 8.44
N VAL A 89 21.85 7.85 8.95
CA VAL A 89 22.71 6.97 8.14
C VAL A 89 22.27 5.53 8.34
N SER A 90 22.23 4.78 7.24
CA SER A 90 21.93 3.36 7.20
C SER A 90 23.06 2.58 7.88
N SER A 91 22.71 1.79 8.88
CA SER A 91 23.61 0.84 9.52
C SER A 91 23.25 -0.56 9.05
N GLY A 92 24.11 -1.13 8.20
CA GLY A 92 23.92 -2.48 7.65
C GLY A 92 22.71 -2.66 6.73
N GLY A 93 22.10 -1.59 6.20
CA GLY A 93 20.94 -1.69 5.30
C GLY A 93 19.62 -2.07 5.98
N HIS A 94 19.62 -2.27 7.31
CA HIS A 94 18.47 -2.72 8.08
C HIS A 94 18.00 -1.68 9.10
N SER A 95 18.88 -0.80 9.56
CA SER A 95 18.53 0.28 10.49
C SER A 95 19.03 1.63 10.02
N PHE A 96 18.47 2.69 10.59
CA PHE A 96 18.89 4.06 10.42
C PHE A 96 19.17 4.66 11.79
N ASP A 97 20.35 5.27 11.92
CA ASP A 97 20.80 5.98 13.12
C ASP A 97 21.09 7.44 12.79
N GLY A 98 20.61 8.36 13.61
CA GLY A 98 20.79 9.78 13.35
C GLY A 98 20.11 10.71 14.34
N GLU A 99 19.68 11.86 13.81
CA GLU A 99 19.05 12.91 14.59
C GLU A 99 17.73 13.34 13.96
N TRP A 100 16.73 13.56 14.81
CA TRP A 100 15.59 14.41 14.51
C TRP A 100 15.91 15.84 14.92
N ILE A 101 15.65 16.80 14.04
CA ILE A 101 16.06 18.20 14.17
C ILE A 101 14.82 19.10 14.02
N GLY A 102 14.39 19.69 15.12
CA GLY A 102 13.38 20.77 15.15
C GLY A 102 13.95 21.99 15.87
N SER A 103 13.20 22.52 16.85
CA SER A 103 13.74 23.55 17.77
C SER A 103 14.85 23.02 18.68
N ARG A 104 14.89 21.70 18.86
CA ARG A 104 15.93 20.95 19.56
C ARG A 104 16.31 19.73 18.71
N LYS A 105 17.48 19.17 19.00
CA LYS A 105 17.95 17.91 18.42
C LYS A 105 17.64 16.75 19.35
N TYR A 106 17.16 15.65 18.78
CA TYR A 106 16.91 14.40 19.49
C TYR A 106 17.49 13.23 18.74
N LYS A 107 18.01 12.24 19.47
CA LYS A 107 18.44 10.98 18.87
C LYS A 107 17.27 10.33 18.13
N PHE A 108 17.55 9.89 16.91
CA PHE A 108 16.66 9.10 16.06
C PHE A 108 17.33 7.76 15.79
N ASN A 109 16.59 6.68 15.98
CA ASN A 109 17.01 5.35 15.55
C ASN A 109 15.77 4.54 15.18
N VAL A 110 15.81 3.88 14.02
CA VAL A 110 14.76 2.96 13.57
C VAL A 110 15.36 1.74 12.88
N GLU A 111 14.64 0.62 12.92
CA GLU A 111 15.02 -0.64 12.28
C GLU A 111 13.85 -1.18 11.47
N ARG A 112 14.13 -1.72 10.29
CA ARG A 112 13.12 -2.34 9.42
C ARG A 112 12.49 -3.53 10.12
N SER A 113 11.16 -3.57 10.11
CA SER A 113 10.37 -4.70 10.61
C SER A 113 10.07 -5.74 9.53
N SER A 114 10.25 -5.38 8.25
CA SER A 114 10.04 -6.26 7.10
C SER A 114 11.28 -6.32 6.20
N LYS A 115 11.44 -7.45 5.53
CA LYS A 115 12.42 -7.62 4.45
C LYS A 115 12.05 -6.74 3.26
N LYS A 116 13.07 -6.35 2.50
CA LYS A 116 12.90 -5.81 1.15
C LYS A 116 12.65 -6.94 0.16
N ILE A 117 12.09 -6.59 -1.00
CA ILE A 117 11.86 -7.59 -2.04
C ILE A 117 13.17 -8.16 -2.60
N ASP A 118 14.24 -7.36 -2.66
CA ASP A 118 15.57 -7.81 -3.14
C ASP A 118 16.24 -8.84 -2.19
N GLU A 119 15.76 -8.95 -0.96
CA GLU A 119 16.19 -9.98 0.00
C GLU A 119 15.49 -11.33 -0.21
N ILE A 120 14.52 -11.43 -1.12
CA ILE A 120 13.79 -12.67 -1.45
C ILE A 120 13.75 -12.97 -2.95
N VAL A 121 13.72 -11.93 -3.78
CA VAL A 121 13.62 -11.98 -5.24
C VAL A 121 14.87 -11.34 -5.83
N SER A 122 15.60 -12.08 -6.64
CA SER A 122 16.79 -11.56 -7.33
C SER A 122 16.44 -10.50 -8.39
N HIS A 123 15.36 -10.76 -9.14
CA HIS A 123 14.81 -9.82 -10.09
C HIS A 123 13.35 -10.17 -10.40
N TYR A 124 12.59 -9.17 -10.82
CA TYR A 124 11.25 -9.39 -11.37
C TYR A 124 11.05 -8.52 -12.60
N ASN A 125 10.24 -9.01 -13.54
CA ASN A 125 9.83 -8.27 -14.72
C ASN A 125 8.31 -8.16 -14.76
N ILE A 126 7.81 -6.98 -15.10
CA ILE A 126 6.40 -6.74 -15.35
C ILE A 126 6.23 -6.55 -16.84
N SER A 127 5.36 -7.34 -17.45
CA SER A 127 5.00 -7.25 -18.86
C SER A 127 3.49 -7.17 -19.00
N THR A 128 3.06 -6.48 -20.05
CA THR A 128 1.65 -6.23 -20.35
C THR A 128 1.37 -6.70 -21.76
N SER A 129 0.24 -7.36 -21.98
CA SER A 129 -0.24 -7.64 -23.33
C SER A 129 -1.12 -6.49 -23.80
N ASN A 130 -0.89 -5.97 -25.00
CA ASN A 130 -1.72 -4.93 -25.62
C ASN A 130 -3.05 -5.48 -26.19
N ASP A 131 -3.45 -6.69 -25.80
CA ASP A 131 -4.71 -7.30 -26.21
C ASP A 131 -5.87 -6.75 -25.36
N LEU A 132 -7.11 -6.89 -25.85
CA LEU A 132 -8.37 -6.38 -25.24
C LEU A 132 -8.63 -6.79 -23.77
N ASN A 133 -7.79 -7.63 -23.17
CA ASN A 133 -7.99 -8.23 -21.85
C ASN A 133 -7.16 -7.58 -20.74
N ASN A 134 -6.36 -6.54 -21.03
CA ASN A 134 -5.50 -5.85 -20.07
C ASN A 134 -4.72 -6.84 -19.18
N ALA A 135 -4.14 -7.86 -19.80
CA ALA A 135 -3.43 -8.92 -19.08
C ALA A 135 -2.02 -8.45 -18.68
N ILE A 136 -1.69 -8.68 -17.41
CA ILE A 136 -0.40 -8.41 -16.80
C ILE A 136 0.25 -9.75 -16.44
N SER A 137 1.54 -9.86 -16.74
CA SER A 137 2.39 -10.94 -16.24
C SER A 137 3.51 -10.35 -15.39
N ILE A 138 3.61 -10.81 -14.14
CA ILE A 138 4.74 -10.51 -13.25
C ILE A 138 5.57 -11.77 -13.07
N ASP A 139 6.77 -11.75 -13.63
CA ASP A 139 7.72 -12.86 -13.57
C ASP A 139 8.73 -12.63 -12.45
N PHE A 140 8.63 -13.40 -11.36
CA PHE A 140 9.59 -13.41 -10.27
C PHE A 140 10.67 -14.48 -10.47
N VAL A 141 11.92 -14.09 -10.24
CA VAL A 141 13.06 -15.00 -10.08
C VAL A 141 13.56 -14.89 -8.64
N PHE A 142 13.34 -15.93 -7.84
CA PHE A 142 13.74 -15.95 -6.43
C PHE A 142 15.26 -16.14 -6.28
N LEU A 143 15.79 -15.84 -5.09
CA LEU A 143 17.24 -15.99 -4.82
C LEU A 143 17.76 -17.43 -4.98
N ASP A 144 16.90 -18.43 -4.85
CA ASP A 144 17.22 -19.85 -5.09
C ASP A 144 17.09 -20.25 -6.58
N ASN A 145 16.90 -19.29 -7.48
CA ASN A 145 16.65 -19.43 -8.92
C ASN A 145 15.32 -20.11 -9.30
N THR A 146 14.44 -20.38 -8.34
CA THR A 146 13.07 -20.78 -8.67
C THR A 146 12.32 -19.61 -9.29
N ARG A 147 11.28 -19.93 -10.08
CA ARG A 147 10.50 -18.94 -10.82
C ARG A 147 9.02 -19.06 -10.52
N GLN A 148 8.34 -17.92 -10.55
CA GLN A 148 6.89 -17.83 -10.50
C GLN A 148 6.41 -16.72 -11.41
N THR A 149 5.39 -17.01 -12.21
CA THR A 149 4.66 -16.01 -12.99
C THR A 149 3.29 -15.79 -12.36
N LEU A 150 2.95 -14.54 -12.07
CA LEU A 150 1.59 -14.13 -11.75
C LEU A 150 0.94 -13.60 -13.03
N ASN A 151 -0.16 -14.21 -13.46
CA ASN A 151 -0.97 -13.72 -14.57
C ASN A 151 -2.26 -13.13 -14.02
N ILE A 152 -2.49 -11.85 -14.30
CA ILE A 152 -3.62 -11.08 -13.77
C ILE A 152 -4.31 -10.39 -14.96
N ASN A 153 -5.63 -10.41 -14.99
CA ASN A 153 -6.39 -9.53 -15.88
C ASN A 153 -6.94 -8.40 -15.01
N ILE A 154 -6.65 -7.16 -15.39
CA ILE A 154 -7.15 -5.98 -14.71
C ILE A 154 -8.20 -5.26 -15.56
N ILE A 155 -8.97 -4.38 -14.95
CA ILE A 155 -9.98 -3.58 -15.65
C ILE A 155 -9.32 -2.42 -16.40
N ASP A 156 -8.43 -1.67 -15.75
CA ASP A 156 -7.81 -0.47 -16.34
C ASP A 156 -6.51 -0.78 -17.08
N ASP A 157 -6.07 0.12 -17.97
CA ASP A 157 -4.79 0.03 -18.69
C ASP A 157 -3.65 0.77 -17.96
N ASP A 158 -3.94 1.52 -16.90
CA ASP A 158 -2.97 2.06 -15.95
C ASP A 158 -3.11 1.36 -14.61
N PHE A 159 -1.98 0.89 -14.05
CA PHE A 159 -1.98 0.17 -12.79
C PHE A 159 -0.79 0.51 -11.90
N GLN A 160 -0.92 0.10 -10.64
CA GLN A 160 0.08 0.25 -9.63
C GLN A 160 0.37 -1.12 -9.02
N VAL A 161 1.66 -1.45 -8.90
CA VAL A 161 2.13 -2.57 -8.10
C VAL A 161 2.67 -2.00 -6.79
N VAL A 162 2.09 -2.43 -5.67
CA VAL A 162 2.59 -2.09 -4.34
C VAL A 162 3.18 -3.32 -3.69
N ILE A 163 4.42 -3.19 -3.26
CA ILE A 163 5.17 -4.20 -2.53
C ILE A 163 5.23 -3.73 -1.08
N GLU A 164 4.53 -4.41 -0.18
CA GLU A 164 4.49 -4.07 1.25
C GLU A 164 4.12 -5.30 2.08
N ASP A 165 4.63 -5.41 3.31
CA ASP A 165 4.24 -6.47 4.25
C ASP A 165 2.82 -6.18 4.78
N VAL A 166 1.80 -6.73 4.11
CA VAL A 166 0.38 -6.42 4.36
C VAL A 166 -0.25 -7.40 5.34
N ASN A 167 0.33 -8.59 5.48
CA ASN A 167 -0.08 -9.60 6.46
C ASN A 167 0.72 -9.52 7.78
N PHE A 168 1.76 -8.68 7.82
CA PHE A 168 2.63 -8.41 8.96
C PHE A 168 3.50 -9.59 9.41
N ASP A 169 3.93 -10.44 8.49
CA ASP A 169 4.74 -11.62 8.78
C ASP A 169 6.26 -11.41 8.60
N GLY A 170 6.66 -10.19 8.24
CA GLY A 170 8.04 -9.77 8.03
C GLY A 170 8.54 -9.97 6.59
N TYR A 171 7.72 -10.49 5.68
CA TYR A 171 8.03 -10.66 4.27
C TYR A 171 7.18 -9.70 3.42
N PRO A 172 7.72 -9.15 2.32
CA PRO A 172 6.96 -8.26 1.47
C PRO A 172 5.93 -9.06 0.66
N ASP A 173 4.68 -8.61 0.70
CA ASP A 173 3.60 -9.10 -0.14
C ASP A 173 3.44 -8.19 -1.38
N VAL A 174 2.67 -8.65 -2.37
CA VAL A 174 2.42 -7.89 -3.60
C VAL A 174 0.93 -7.62 -3.74
N ARG A 175 0.56 -6.38 -4.03
CA ARG A 175 -0.78 -6.04 -4.50
C ARG A 175 -0.75 -5.24 -5.79
N ILE A 176 -1.72 -5.51 -6.66
CA ILE A 176 -1.84 -4.88 -7.98
C ILE A 176 -3.22 -4.22 -8.05
N SER A 177 -3.29 -2.93 -8.41
CA SER A 177 -4.56 -2.24 -8.61
C SER A 177 -5.31 -2.81 -9.81
N ASP A 178 -6.59 -3.07 -9.65
CA ASP A 178 -7.47 -3.57 -10.73
C ASP A 178 -8.08 -2.41 -11.55
N ASN A 179 -8.51 -1.35 -10.86
CA ASN A 179 -9.21 -0.19 -11.43
C ASN A 179 -8.68 1.13 -10.84
N LYS A 180 -7.42 1.46 -11.15
CA LYS A 180 -6.66 2.55 -10.54
C LYS A 180 -7.35 3.90 -10.69
N GLY A 181 -7.49 4.63 -9.58
CA GLY A 181 -8.11 5.96 -9.59
C GLY A 181 -9.64 5.97 -9.62
N ALA A 182 -10.30 4.80 -9.65
CA ALA A 182 -11.73 4.71 -9.41
C ALA A 182 -12.09 5.15 -7.99
N ALA A 183 -13.33 5.64 -7.79
CA ALA A 183 -13.81 6.04 -6.46
C ALA A 183 -13.79 4.89 -5.43
N ASN A 184 -13.90 3.65 -5.93
CA ASN A 184 -13.78 2.41 -5.18
C ASN A 184 -12.69 1.57 -5.86
N GLU A 185 -11.44 1.89 -5.59
CA GLU A 185 -10.28 1.19 -6.15
C GLU A 185 -10.09 -0.17 -5.46
N SER A 186 -9.97 -1.22 -6.26
CA SER A 186 -9.82 -2.61 -5.84
C SER A 186 -8.47 -3.16 -6.28
N TYR A 187 -8.05 -4.25 -5.63
CA TYR A 187 -6.71 -4.79 -5.78
C TYR A 187 -6.71 -6.31 -5.76
N PHE A 188 -5.80 -6.91 -6.53
CA PHE A 188 -5.41 -8.30 -6.37
C PHE A 188 -4.25 -8.39 -5.37
N TYR A 189 -4.39 -9.24 -4.36
CA TYR A 189 -3.37 -9.43 -3.32
C TYR A 189 -2.72 -10.81 -3.45
N TYR A 190 -1.40 -10.84 -3.32
CA TYR A 190 -0.58 -12.03 -3.35
C TYR A 190 0.37 -12.01 -2.15
N LEU A 191 0.14 -12.93 -1.20
CA LEU A 191 0.89 -13.02 0.03
C LEU A 191 2.09 -13.95 -0.14
N TYR A 192 3.25 -13.57 0.37
CA TYR A 192 4.43 -14.41 0.27
C TYR A 192 4.38 -15.58 1.25
N ASN A 193 4.39 -16.81 0.75
CA ASN A 193 4.44 -18.01 1.56
C ASN A 193 5.88 -18.57 1.62
N LYS A 194 6.55 -18.31 2.74
CA LYS A 194 7.93 -18.78 2.99
C LYS A 194 8.13 -20.29 2.94
N LYS A 195 7.07 -21.10 3.13
CA LYS A 195 7.18 -22.57 3.08
C LYS A 195 7.19 -23.08 1.65
N SER A 196 6.37 -22.47 0.78
CA SER A 196 6.29 -22.84 -0.64
C SER A 196 7.23 -22.02 -1.52
N ASN A 197 7.87 -20.98 -0.95
CA ASN A 197 8.73 -20.01 -1.65
C ASN A 197 8.02 -19.34 -2.83
N LYS A 198 6.74 -19.00 -2.63
CA LYS A 198 5.85 -18.50 -3.68
C LYS A 198 4.87 -17.48 -3.13
N TYR A 199 4.40 -16.61 -4.01
CA TYR A 199 3.28 -15.72 -3.78
C TYR A 199 1.95 -16.46 -3.99
N GLU A 200 1.05 -16.38 -3.02
CA GLU A 200 -0.26 -17.04 -3.03
C GLU A 200 -1.37 -15.99 -2.99
N LYS A 201 -2.35 -16.10 -3.90
CA LYS A 201 -3.45 -15.14 -3.97
C LYS A 201 -4.25 -15.15 -2.67
N SER A 202 -4.51 -13.97 -2.12
CA SER A 202 -5.41 -13.78 -0.98
C SER A 202 -6.78 -13.35 -1.46
N ASP A 203 -7.70 -14.30 -1.56
CA ASP A 203 -9.09 -14.03 -1.94
C ASP A 203 -9.80 -13.17 -0.90
N ILE A 204 -9.46 -13.32 0.39
CA ILE A 204 -10.08 -12.52 1.46
C ILE A 204 -9.69 -11.04 1.35
N LEU A 205 -8.44 -10.72 1.04
CA LEU A 205 -8.03 -9.32 0.82
C LEU A 205 -8.63 -8.78 -0.48
N SER A 206 -8.48 -9.54 -1.56
CA SER A 206 -8.92 -9.12 -2.91
C SER A 206 -10.44 -8.92 -3.01
N SER A 207 -11.24 -9.63 -2.21
CA SER A 207 -12.71 -9.55 -2.28
C SER A 207 -13.31 -8.48 -1.38
N TYR A 208 -12.61 -8.06 -0.32
CA TYR A 208 -13.23 -7.27 0.74
C TYR A 208 -12.53 -5.95 1.03
N VAL A 209 -11.28 -5.78 0.63
CA VAL A 209 -10.51 -4.55 0.89
C VAL A 209 -10.51 -3.68 -0.36
N VAL A 210 -11.33 -2.63 -0.31
CA VAL A 210 -11.43 -1.57 -1.33
C VAL A 210 -10.83 -0.29 -0.75
N ASN A 211 -10.17 0.55 -1.55
CA ASN A 211 -9.44 1.74 -1.09
C ASN A 211 -8.58 1.44 0.17
N PRO A 212 -7.58 0.56 0.05
CA PRO A 212 -6.88 -0.01 1.19
C PRO A 212 -6.07 1.02 1.97
N THR A 213 -6.12 0.91 3.30
CA THR A 213 -5.18 1.58 4.20
C THR A 213 -4.55 0.55 5.14
N VAL A 214 -3.21 0.48 5.13
CA VAL A 214 -2.44 -0.43 6.00
C VAL A 214 -2.09 0.28 7.31
N LEU A 215 -2.57 -0.27 8.43
CA LEU A 215 -2.42 0.30 9.76
C LEU A 215 -1.32 -0.44 10.53
N TYR A 216 -0.06 -0.09 10.28
CA TYR A 216 1.11 -0.81 10.81
C TYR A 216 1.14 -0.92 12.35
N VAL A 217 0.82 0.17 13.06
CA VAL A 217 0.73 0.17 14.54
C VAL A 217 -0.31 -0.85 15.03
N ASP A 218 -1.44 -0.93 14.33
CA ASP A 218 -2.57 -1.78 14.72
C ASP A 218 -2.53 -3.19 14.14
N ARG A 219 -1.56 -3.47 13.25
CA ARG A 219 -1.46 -4.73 12.50
C ARG A 219 -2.79 -5.08 11.85
N ALA A 220 -3.34 -4.11 11.13
CA ALA A 220 -4.62 -4.25 10.44
C ALA A 220 -4.57 -3.68 9.03
N VAL A 221 -5.37 -4.25 8.15
CA VAL A 221 -5.64 -3.71 6.82
C VAL A 221 -7.10 -3.30 6.80
N THR A 222 -7.35 -2.05 6.42
CA THR A 222 -8.69 -1.52 6.32
C THR A 222 -9.05 -1.24 4.87
N GLY A 223 -10.33 -1.34 4.58
CA GLY A 223 -10.89 -0.94 3.30
C GLY A 223 -12.12 -0.09 3.53
N PHE A 224 -12.35 0.86 2.63
CA PHE A 224 -13.46 1.78 2.65
C PHE A 224 -14.07 1.86 1.26
N SER A 225 -15.39 1.75 1.18
CA SER A 225 -16.12 2.02 -0.06
C SER A 225 -17.44 2.68 0.24
N ARG A 226 -17.96 3.37 -0.76
CA ARG A 226 -19.29 3.97 -0.71
C ARG A 226 -19.99 3.81 -2.05
N ASP A 227 -21.31 3.75 -2.02
CA ASP A 227 -22.08 3.96 -3.24
C ASP A 227 -22.21 5.45 -3.55
N GLY A 228 -22.81 5.77 -4.70
CA GLY A 228 -23.06 7.15 -5.12
C GLY A 228 -24.11 7.89 -4.28
N CYS A 229 -24.60 7.30 -3.19
CA CYS A 229 -25.68 7.85 -2.38
C CYS A 229 -25.34 7.89 -0.89
N CYS A 230 -25.61 6.80 -0.18
CA CYS A 230 -25.73 6.78 1.28
C CYS A 230 -25.34 5.46 1.92
N ASN A 231 -24.86 4.48 1.15
CA ASN A 231 -24.36 3.23 1.69
C ASN A 231 -22.84 3.27 1.78
N TYR A 232 -22.34 3.04 2.99
CA TYR A 232 -20.92 3.01 3.29
C TYR A 232 -20.54 1.62 3.77
N ILE A 233 -19.38 1.13 3.36
CA ILE A 233 -18.85 -0.16 3.74
C ILE A 233 -17.41 0.03 4.23
N VAL A 234 -17.12 -0.50 5.41
CA VAL A 234 -15.77 -0.56 5.98
C VAL A 234 -15.42 -2.02 6.24
N SER A 235 -14.24 -2.43 5.80
CA SER A 235 -13.66 -3.73 6.11
C SER A 235 -12.44 -3.54 7.01
N ILE A 236 -12.27 -4.39 8.03
CA ILE A 236 -11.09 -4.43 8.89
C ILE A 236 -10.62 -5.87 8.97
N LEU A 237 -9.47 -6.17 8.38
CA LEU A 237 -8.77 -7.44 8.55
C LEU A 237 -7.69 -7.26 9.62
N LYS A 238 -7.83 -7.97 10.75
CA LYS A 238 -6.87 -7.96 11.85
C LYS A 238 -6.80 -9.35 12.48
N ASN A 239 -5.60 -9.86 12.76
CA ASN A 239 -5.39 -11.18 13.37
C ASN A 239 -6.16 -12.31 12.66
N ASN A 240 -6.08 -12.37 11.32
CA ASN A 240 -6.79 -13.37 10.50
C ASN A 240 -8.32 -13.39 10.66
N LYS A 241 -8.90 -12.27 11.14
CA LYS A 241 -10.35 -12.11 11.27
C LYS A 241 -10.78 -10.87 10.50
N LEU A 242 -11.73 -11.06 9.59
CA LEU A 242 -12.30 -9.97 8.82
C LEU A 242 -13.62 -9.52 9.47
N GLN A 243 -13.75 -8.22 9.66
CA GLN A 243 -14.99 -7.56 10.04
C GLN A 243 -15.42 -6.66 8.89
N LYS A 244 -16.64 -6.84 8.39
CA LYS A 244 -17.22 -6.01 7.35
C LYS A 244 -18.45 -5.31 7.92
N ALA A 245 -18.36 -4.00 8.14
CA ALA A 245 -19.47 -3.17 8.55
C ALA A 245 -20.05 -2.43 7.34
N SER A 246 -21.37 -2.34 7.29
CA SER A 246 -22.10 -1.55 6.30
C SER A 246 -23.15 -0.71 6.99
N TYR A 247 -23.39 0.50 6.49
CA TYR A 247 -24.40 1.40 7.02
C TYR A 247 -25.10 2.16 5.90
N ASP A 248 -26.43 2.07 5.89
CA ASP A 248 -27.33 2.82 5.00
C ASP A 248 -27.84 4.05 5.75
N TYR A 249 -27.30 5.23 5.41
CA TYR A 249 -27.68 6.48 6.06
C TYR A 249 -29.10 6.94 5.73
N GLN A 250 -29.66 6.52 4.58
CA GLN A 250 -31.04 6.86 4.22
C GLN A 250 -32.05 6.03 5.02
N ARG A 251 -31.75 4.75 5.26
CA ARG A 251 -32.61 3.84 6.03
C ARG A 251 -32.32 3.83 7.52
N GLY A 252 -31.18 4.37 7.96
CA GLY A 252 -30.75 4.36 9.35
C GLY A 252 -30.48 2.94 9.88
N LYS A 253 -29.96 2.05 9.03
CA LYS A 253 -29.71 0.65 9.39
C LYS A 253 -28.28 0.25 9.05
N GLY A 254 -27.62 -0.40 10.00
CA GLY A 254 -26.30 -0.98 9.82
C GLY A 254 -26.25 -2.48 10.03
N LYS A 255 -25.24 -3.09 9.44
CA LYS A 255 -24.96 -4.53 9.54
C LYS A 255 -23.45 -4.75 9.66
N LEU A 256 -23.05 -5.54 10.65
CA LEU A 256 -21.70 -6.07 10.84
C LEU A 256 -21.68 -7.56 10.50
N GLU A 257 -20.78 -7.95 9.60
CA GLU A 257 -20.47 -9.33 9.27
C GLU A 257 -19.09 -9.69 9.80
N ILE A 258 -19.00 -10.79 10.52
CA ILE A 258 -17.74 -11.42 10.90
C ILE A 258 -17.47 -12.53 9.90
N ILE A 259 -16.33 -12.48 9.24
CA ILE A 259 -15.96 -13.36 8.14
C ILE A 259 -14.65 -14.06 8.53
N ASN A 260 -14.59 -15.38 8.35
CA ASN A 260 -13.38 -16.15 8.60
C ASN A 260 -12.42 -16.08 7.40
N ILE A 261 -11.21 -16.63 7.56
CA ILE A 261 -10.17 -16.63 6.50
C ILE A 261 -10.60 -17.31 5.19
N ASN A 262 -11.59 -18.20 5.24
CA ASN A 262 -12.12 -18.89 4.06
C ASN A 262 -13.23 -18.08 3.36
N GLY A 263 -13.47 -16.83 3.76
CA GLY A 263 -14.52 -15.99 3.19
C GLY A 263 -15.94 -16.31 3.66
N LYS A 264 -16.12 -17.23 4.61
CA LYS A 264 -17.46 -17.58 5.11
C LYS A 264 -17.88 -16.61 6.21
N VAL A 265 -19.08 -16.03 6.06
CA VAL A 265 -19.74 -15.26 7.11
C VAL A 265 -20.08 -16.20 8.27
N VAL A 266 -19.50 -15.95 9.44
CA VAL A 266 -19.72 -16.75 10.65
C VAL A 266 -20.72 -16.10 11.61
N LYS A 267 -20.89 -14.78 11.54
CA LYS A 267 -21.84 -14.04 12.37
C LYS A 267 -22.29 -12.78 11.67
N THR A 268 -23.55 -12.42 11.86
CA THR A 268 -24.14 -11.15 11.42
C THR A 268 -24.80 -10.47 12.61
N ILE A 269 -24.59 -9.17 12.76
CA ILE A 269 -25.12 -8.35 13.85
C ILE A 269 -25.66 -7.05 13.26
N GLY A 270 -26.85 -6.61 13.69
CA GLY A 270 -27.31 -5.26 13.39
C GLY A 270 -26.53 -4.24 14.21
N ILE A 271 -26.08 -3.15 13.58
CA ILE A 271 -25.36 -2.07 14.26
C ILE A 271 -26.05 -0.74 14.00
N ASP A 272 -25.97 0.18 14.95
CA ASP A 272 -26.48 1.54 14.80
C ASP A 272 -25.42 2.49 14.21
N ARG A 273 -25.84 3.73 13.96
CA ARG A 273 -24.98 4.78 13.41
C ARG A 273 -23.74 5.03 14.24
N LYS A 274 -23.91 5.12 15.57
CA LYS A 274 -22.85 5.51 16.49
C LYS A 274 -21.76 4.45 16.50
N VAL A 275 -22.15 3.18 16.53
CA VAL A 275 -21.23 2.04 16.43
C VAL A 275 -20.50 2.06 15.09
N PHE A 276 -21.23 2.26 13.97
CA PHE A 276 -20.58 2.32 12.66
C PHE A 276 -19.56 3.47 12.56
N GLU A 277 -19.92 4.66 13.00
CA GLU A 277 -19.06 5.85 12.88
C GLU A 277 -17.82 5.74 13.77
N ALA A 278 -17.99 5.40 15.05
CA ALA A 278 -16.88 5.36 16.01
C ALA A 278 -15.96 4.14 15.81
N ASP A 279 -16.52 2.95 15.58
CA ASP A 279 -15.74 1.72 15.60
C ASP A 279 -15.20 1.33 14.20
N PHE A 280 -15.71 1.96 13.13
CA PHE A 280 -15.32 1.62 11.76
C PHE A 280 -14.90 2.84 10.94
N LEU A 281 -15.76 3.85 10.80
CA LEU A 281 -15.48 4.99 9.91
C LEU A 281 -14.33 5.88 10.42
N GLU A 282 -14.25 6.11 11.73
CA GLU A 282 -13.16 6.88 12.33
C GLU A 282 -11.81 6.19 12.13
N ILE A 283 -11.76 4.85 12.15
CA ILE A 283 -10.52 4.08 11.94
C ILE A 283 -9.95 4.31 10.54
N THR A 284 -10.82 4.42 9.52
CA THR A 284 -10.40 4.67 8.14
C THR A 284 -10.02 6.13 7.89
N ASN A 285 -10.59 7.09 8.65
CA ASN A 285 -10.35 8.52 8.47
C ASN A 285 -9.21 9.08 9.35
N SER A 286 -8.93 8.46 10.51
CA SER A 286 -7.98 8.97 11.51
C SER A 286 -6.50 8.73 11.16
N LYS A 287 -6.19 8.17 9.98
CA LYS A 287 -4.85 7.69 9.64
C LYS A 287 -4.37 8.04 8.22
N LEU A 288 -5.03 9.00 7.58
CA LEU A 288 -4.54 9.69 6.39
C LEU A 288 -3.83 10.99 6.82
#